data_AF-A0A0G0A925-F1
#
_entry.id   AF-A0A0G0A925-F1
#
_cell.length_a   1.000
_cell.length_b   1.000
_cell.length_c   1.000
_cell.angle_alpha   90.00
_cell.angle_beta   90.00
_cell.angle_gamma   90.00
#
_symmetry.space_group_name_H-M   'P 1'
#
loop_
_entity.id
_entity.type
_entity.pdbx_description
1 polymer ?
#
loop_
_entity_poly.entity_id
_entity_poly.type
_entity_poly.pdbx_seq_one_letter_code
_entity_poly.pdbx_strand_id
1 'polypeptide(L)'
;MITLKEVIGDIDFDELDEQIQDNIIDLLDKINIIRKAWNKPMIVTSGFRTMEDHIRVYREKGITDVTKIPMKSLHLTGKAIDIYDPNFELTDWCKLNNSKILKEVGLWCEDDKSVKRLHFQTSPPRSGSRWFKP
;
A
#
# COMPACT_ATOMS: atom_id res chain seq x y z
N MET A 1 0.34 -13.67 9.13
CA MET A 1 0.82 -12.27 9.10
C MET A 1 1.34 -12.01 7.70
N ILE A 2 1.26 -10.78 7.22
CA ILE A 2 2.01 -10.33 6.04
C ILE A 2 3.48 -10.30 6.45
N THR A 3 4.36 -10.77 5.57
CA THR A 3 5.80 -10.89 5.80
C THR A 3 6.57 -9.79 5.08
N LEU A 4 7.81 -9.55 5.52
CA LEU A 4 8.72 -8.62 4.84
C LEU A 4 8.91 -8.98 3.37
N LYS A 5 9.10 -10.28 3.08
CA LYS A 5 9.24 -10.80 1.71
C LYS A 5 8.06 -10.47 0.81
N GLU A 6 6.83 -10.49 1.34
CA GLU A 6 5.64 -10.10 0.56
C GLU A 6 5.63 -8.59 0.25
N VAL A 7 6.27 -7.76 1.07
CA VAL A 7 6.33 -6.30 0.88
C VAL A 7 7.47 -5.89 -0.05
N ILE A 8 8.66 -6.49 0.07
CA ILE A 8 9.86 -6.06 -0.68
C ILE A 8 10.24 -7.00 -1.84
N GLY A 9 9.59 -8.16 -1.95
CA GLY A 9 9.93 -9.16 -2.96
C GLY A 9 11.29 -9.80 -2.68
N ASP A 10 12.15 -9.80 -3.70
CA ASP A 10 13.50 -10.37 -3.65
C ASP A 10 14.59 -9.32 -3.38
N ILE A 11 14.20 -8.10 -3.03
CA ILE A 11 15.14 -7.03 -2.66
C ILE A 11 15.76 -7.36 -1.30
N ASP A 12 17.07 -7.17 -1.19
CA ASP A 12 17.75 -7.27 0.10
C ASP A 12 17.38 -6.06 0.97
N PHE A 13 16.80 -6.34 2.13
CA PHE A 13 16.34 -5.30 3.05
C PHE A 13 17.49 -4.45 3.58
N ASP A 14 18.65 -5.07 3.81
CA ASP A 14 19.81 -4.41 4.42
C ASP A 14 20.52 -3.47 3.42
N GLU A 15 20.24 -3.60 2.12
CA GLU A 15 20.74 -2.69 1.08
C GLU A 15 19.86 -1.45 0.87
N LEU A 16 18.69 -1.40 1.51
CA LEU A 16 17.79 -0.24 1.43
C LEU A 16 18.31 0.90 2.30
N ASP A 17 17.97 2.13 1.91
CA ASP A 17 18.19 3.31 2.75
C ASP A 17 17.48 3.14 4.11
N GLU A 18 18.13 3.57 5.20
CA GLU A 18 17.64 3.41 6.58
C GLU A 18 16.22 3.99 6.74
N GLN A 19 15.92 5.12 6.10
CA GLN A 19 14.59 5.71 6.16
C GLN A 19 13.54 4.84 5.45
N ILE A 20 13.91 4.16 4.37
CA ILE A 20 13.01 3.22 3.67
C ILE A 20 12.79 1.97 4.52
N GLN A 21 13.85 1.45 5.16
CA GLN A 21 13.75 0.33 6.09
C GLN A 21 12.75 0.63 7.21
N ASP A 22 12.90 1.78 7.87
CA ASP A 22 11.99 2.25 8.92
C ASP A 22 10.54 2.36 8.43
N ASN A 23 10.34 2.90 7.23
CA ASN A 23 9.00 3.03 6.65
C ASN A 23 8.35 1.66 6.38
N ILE A 24 9.13 0.70 5.90
CA ILE A 24 8.66 -0.66 5.63
C ILE A 24 8.29 -1.37 6.93
N ILE A 25 9.10 -1.23 7.99
CA ILE A 25 8.81 -1.80 9.30
C ILE A 25 7.52 -1.18 9.87
N ASP A 26 7.39 0.14 9.86
CA ASP A 26 6.19 0.84 10.31
C ASP A 26 4.94 0.39 9.52
N LEU A 27 5.05 0.28 8.20
CA LEU A 27 3.98 -0.21 7.33
C LEU A 27 3.63 -1.67 7.68
N LEU A 28 4.62 -2.53 7.86
CA LEU A 28 4.45 -3.95 8.14
C LEU A 28 3.75 -4.17 9.47
N ASP A 29 4.13 -3.44 10.51
CA ASP A 29 3.49 -3.48 11.83
C ASP A 29 2.02 -3.05 11.73
N LYS A 30 1.77 -1.92 11.07
CA LYS A 30 0.43 -1.36 10.91
C LYS A 30 -0.49 -2.25 10.09
N ILE A 31 -0.04 -2.74 8.94
CA ILE A 31 -0.88 -3.58 8.07
C ILE A 31 -1.17 -4.93 8.73
N ASN A 32 -0.27 -5.43 9.56
CA ASN A 32 -0.47 -6.67 10.29
C ASN A 32 -1.51 -6.56 11.42
N ILE A 33 -1.69 -5.38 12.01
CA ILE A 33 -2.83 -5.10 12.91
C ILE A 33 -4.14 -5.24 12.14
N ILE A 34 -4.22 -4.65 10.93
CA ILE A 34 -5.38 -4.78 10.05
C ILE A 34 -5.62 -6.25 9.67
N ARG A 35 -4.56 -6.96 9.28
CA ARG A 35 -4.65 -8.38 8.91
C ARG A 35 -5.20 -9.25 10.04
N LYS A 36 -4.76 -8.99 11.27
CA LYS A 36 -5.25 -9.70 12.46
C LYS A 36 -6.73 -9.41 12.71
N ALA A 37 -7.14 -8.14 12.62
CA ALA A 37 -8.54 -7.74 12.81
C ALA A 37 -9.46 -8.26 11.69
N TRP A 38 -8.98 -8.30 10.45
CA TRP A 38 -9.74 -8.81 9.30
C TRP A 38 -9.96 -10.33 9.36
N ASN A 39 -8.99 -11.07 9.93
CA ASN A 39 -9.04 -12.52 10.13
C ASN A 39 -9.27 -13.34 8.84
N LYS A 40 -8.91 -12.78 7.67
CA LYS A 40 -8.91 -13.47 6.37
C LYS A 40 -7.61 -13.19 5.61
N PRO A 41 -7.21 -14.05 4.65
CA PRO A 41 -6.11 -13.79 3.73
C PRO A 41 -6.08 -12.35 3.18
N MET A 42 -4.90 -11.72 3.22
CA MET A 42 -4.58 -10.46 2.54
C MET A 42 -3.41 -10.78 1.62
N ILE A 43 -3.66 -10.78 0.32
CA ILE A 43 -2.66 -11.09 -0.69
C ILE A 43 -2.03 -9.78 -1.14
N VAL A 44 -0.74 -9.61 -0.91
CA VAL A 44 0.00 -8.43 -1.37
C VAL A 44 0.19 -8.52 -2.88
N THR A 45 -0.28 -7.52 -3.61
CA THR A 45 -0.08 -7.42 -5.07
C THR A 45 1.01 -6.43 -5.43
N SER A 46 1.31 -5.50 -4.52
CA SER A 46 2.45 -4.60 -4.64
C SER A 46 2.81 -4.00 -3.28
N GLY A 47 4.07 -4.07 -2.88
CA GLY A 47 4.60 -3.37 -1.71
C GLY A 47 5.58 -2.27 -2.11
N PHE A 48 6.81 -2.31 -1.59
CA PHE A 48 7.89 -1.43 -1.99
C PHE A 48 8.23 -1.61 -3.48
N ARG A 49 8.53 -0.50 -4.16
CA ARG A 49 8.99 -0.50 -5.55
C ARG A 49 10.28 0.27 -5.68
N THR A 50 11.24 -0.30 -6.41
CA THR A 50 12.35 0.49 -6.95
C THR A 50 11.83 1.43 -8.04
N MET A 51 12.64 2.42 -8.44
CA MET A 51 12.25 3.30 -9.55
C MET A 51 12.05 2.52 -10.85
N GLU A 52 12.90 1.53 -11.12
CA GLU A 52 12.78 0.67 -12.29
C GLU A 52 11.47 -0.13 -12.26
N ASP A 53 11.15 -0.74 -11.13
CA ASP A 53 9.91 -1.50 -10.96
C ASP A 53 8.66 -0.62 -11.09
N HIS A 54 8.70 0.59 -10.51
CA HIS A 54 7.62 1.56 -10.62
C HIS A 54 7.36 1.96 -12.08
N ILE A 55 8.42 2.22 -12.86
CA ILE A 55 8.29 2.50 -14.30
C ILE A 55 7.73 1.29 -15.05
N ARG A 56 8.21 0.08 -14.75
CA ARG A 56 7.70 -1.18 -15.34
C ARG A 56 6.20 -1.34 -15.11
N VAL A 57 5.73 -1.19 -13.87
CA VAL A 57 4.31 -1.31 -13.50
C VAL A 57 3.42 -0.32 -14.27
N TYR A 58 3.85 0.93 -14.44
CA TYR A 58 3.07 1.92 -15.19
C TYR A 58 3.08 1.65 -16.70
N ARG A 59 4.20 1.15 -17.24
CA ARG A 59 4.29 0.71 -18.64
C ARG A 59 3.32 -0.43 -18.93
N GLU A 60 3.21 -1.41 -18.04
CA GLU A 60 2.26 -2.54 -18.15
C GLU A 60 0.80 -2.08 -18.11
N LYS A 61 0.53 -0.93 -17.48
CA LYS A 61 -0.77 -0.25 -17.49
C LYS A 61 -1.00 0.61 -18.75
N GLY A 62 -0.09 0.58 -19.72
CA GLY A 62 -0.17 1.34 -20.96
C GLY A 62 0.32 2.79 -20.84
N ILE A 63 0.92 3.20 -19.71
CA ILE A 63 1.49 4.53 -19.51
C ILE A 63 2.98 4.47 -19.85
N THR A 64 3.31 4.77 -21.11
CA THR A 64 4.69 4.75 -21.63
C THR A 64 5.42 6.09 -21.49
N ASP A 65 4.66 7.19 -21.39
CA ASP A 65 5.19 8.52 -21.14
C ASP A 65 5.58 8.69 -19.67
N VAL A 66 6.89 8.69 -19.42
CA VAL A 66 7.48 8.78 -18.08
C VAL A 66 7.05 10.05 -17.34
N THR A 67 6.74 11.13 -18.05
CA THR A 67 6.29 12.39 -17.43
C THR A 67 4.92 12.29 -16.78
N LYS A 68 4.13 11.26 -17.15
CA LYS A 68 2.81 10.96 -16.57
C LYS A 68 2.88 9.97 -15.39
N ILE A 69 4.06 9.44 -15.09
CA ILE A 69 4.25 8.50 -13.98
C ILE A 69 4.41 9.30 -12.67
N PRO A 70 3.66 8.98 -11.59
CA PRO A 70 3.73 9.71 -10.34
C PRO A 70 5.02 9.37 -9.59
N MET A 71 6.04 10.19 -9.78
CA MET A 71 7.37 10.03 -9.16
C MET A 71 7.42 10.30 -7.65
N LYS A 72 6.28 10.69 -7.05
CA LYS A 72 6.12 10.89 -5.59
C LYS A 72 5.30 9.78 -4.93
N SER A 73 5.17 8.63 -5.60
CA SER A 73 4.42 7.50 -5.07
C SER A 73 4.99 7.00 -3.75
N LEU A 74 4.12 6.67 -2.81
CA LEU A 74 4.54 6.16 -1.50
C LEU A 74 5.10 4.73 -1.56
N HIS A 75 4.82 3.98 -2.62
CA HIS A 75 5.48 2.69 -2.89
C HIS A 75 7.00 2.84 -3.04
N LEU A 76 7.48 3.96 -3.58
CA LEU A 76 8.91 4.26 -3.75
C LEU A 76 9.63 4.54 -2.41
N THR A 77 8.86 4.76 -1.35
CA THR A 77 9.38 5.12 -0.02
C THR A 77 9.05 4.09 1.04
N GLY A 78 8.48 2.94 0.65
CA GLY A 78 8.10 1.88 1.58
C GLY A 78 6.89 2.20 2.45
N LYS A 79 6.13 3.24 2.10
CA LYS A 79 5.00 3.74 2.90
C LYS A 79 3.63 3.27 2.38
N ALA A 80 3.59 2.43 1.35
CA ALA A 80 2.34 1.97 0.76
C ALA A 80 2.37 0.50 0.34
N ILE A 81 1.18 -0.10 0.36
CA ILE A 81 0.94 -1.49 -0.03
C ILE A 81 -0.44 -1.63 -0.69
N ASP A 82 -0.48 -2.47 -1.72
CA ASP A 82 -1.68 -2.85 -2.44
C ASP A 82 -2.07 -4.28 -2.05
N ILE A 83 -3.32 -4.45 -1.62
CA ILE A 83 -3.88 -5.75 -1.24
C ILE A 83 -4.93 -6.14 -2.28
N TYR A 84 -4.86 -7.37 -2.79
CA TYR A 84 -5.87 -7.91 -3.70
C TYR A 84 -7.26 -7.88 -3.06
N ASP A 85 -8.21 -7.23 -3.71
CA ASP A 85 -9.58 -7.09 -3.19
C ASP A 85 -10.60 -7.07 -4.34
N PRO A 86 -10.77 -8.20 -5.06
CA PRO A 86 -11.53 -8.24 -6.31
C PRO A 86 -13.04 -8.02 -6.13
N ASN A 87 -13.55 -8.31 -4.93
CA ASN A 87 -14.96 -8.19 -4.57
C ASN A 87 -15.20 -7.02 -3.59
N PHE A 88 -14.17 -6.21 -3.32
CA PHE A 88 -14.23 -5.08 -2.38
C PHE A 88 -14.60 -5.48 -0.94
N GLU A 89 -14.41 -6.73 -0.55
CA GLU A 89 -14.76 -7.22 0.80
C GLU A 89 -13.91 -6.55 1.87
N LEU A 90 -12.59 -6.40 1.62
CA LEU A 90 -11.70 -5.74 2.56
C LEU A 90 -12.02 -4.24 2.62
N THR A 91 -12.27 -3.63 1.46
CA THR A 91 -12.69 -2.24 1.34
C THR A 91 -13.96 -1.96 2.14
N ASP A 92 -15.01 -2.75 1.93
CA ASP A 92 -16.29 -2.59 2.62
C ASP A 92 -16.15 -2.88 4.12
N TRP A 93 -15.36 -3.87 4.51
CA TRP A 93 -15.05 -4.13 5.92
C TRP A 93 -14.31 -2.96 6.58
N CYS A 94 -13.33 -2.37 5.90
CA CYS A 94 -12.61 -1.18 6.36
C CYS A 94 -13.55 0.02 6.53
N LYS A 95 -14.49 0.22 5.61
CA LYS A 95 -15.47 1.33 5.66
C LYS A 95 -16.54 1.13 6.73
N LEU A 96 -17.12 -0.06 6.82
CA LEU A 96 -18.27 -0.35 7.69
C LEU A 96 -17.87 -0.49 9.16
N ASN A 97 -16.78 -1.21 9.44
CA ASN A 97 -16.49 -1.69 10.79
C ASN A 97 -15.20 -1.08 11.39
N ASN A 98 -14.38 -0.40 10.58
CA ASN A 98 -12.95 -0.25 10.89
C ASN A 98 -12.34 1.11 10.50
N SER A 99 -13.17 2.13 10.29
CA SER A 99 -12.68 3.51 10.19
C SER A 99 -11.94 3.93 11.47
N LYS A 100 -12.35 3.40 12.62
CA LYS A 100 -11.67 3.61 13.91
C LYS A 100 -10.31 2.93 13.98
N ILE A 101 -10.18 1.65 13.63
CA ILE A 101 -8.88 0.96 13.65
C ILE A 101 -7.92 1.57 12.64
N LEU A 102 -8.37 1.99 11.45
CA LEU A 102 -7.53 2.70 10.49
C LEU A 102 -7.00 4.02 11.06
N LYS A 103 -7.81 4.74 11.86
CA LYS A 103 -7.40 5.96 12.56
C LYS A 103 -6.42 5.66 13.69
N GLU A 104 -6.69 4.64 14.52
CA GLU A 104 -5.85 4.25 15.65
C GLU A 104 -4.48 3.74 15.19
N VAL A 105 -4.45 2.94 14.11
CA VAL A 105 -3.23 2.40 13.50
C VAL A 105 -2.49 3.46 12.66
N GLY A 106 -3.20 4.47 12.15
CA GLY A 106 -2.62 5.51 11.31
C GLY A 106 -2.38 5.04 9.87
N LEU A 107 -3.41 4.45 9.24
CA LEU A 107 -3.40 4.04 7.83
C LEU A 107 -4.46 4.78 7.02
N TRP A 108 -4.15 5.22 5.81
CA TRP A 108 -5.07 5.84 4.87
C TRP A 108 -5.30 4.93 3.68
N CYS A 109 -6.48 5.01 3.05
CA CYS A 109 -6.84 4.16 1.93
C CYS A 109 -7.36 4.96 0.74
N GLU A 110 -7.07 4.47 -0.47
CA GLU A 110 -7.71 4.97 -1.69
C GLU A 110 -9.18 4.51 -1.74
N ASP A 111 -10.09 5.40 -2.11
CA ASP A 111 -11.46 5.09 -2.47
C ASP A 111 -11.59 5.04 -4.00
N ASP A 112 -11.09 3.95 -4.58
CA ASP A 112 -11.12 3.71 -6.03
C ASP A 112 -11.74 2.34 -6.34
N LYS A 113 -12.99 2.35 -6.80
CA LYS A 113 -13.70 1.14 -7.23
C LYS A 113 -13.35 0.68 -8.65
N SER A 114 -12.51 1.42 -9.38
CA SER A 114 -12.07 1.02 -10.72
C SER A 114 -10.96 -0.04 -10.69
N VAL A 115 -10.27 -0.18 -9.55
CA VAL A 115 -9.18 -1.13 -9.37
C VAL A 115 -9.56 -2.23 -8.37
N LYS A 116 -9.22 -3.48 -8.69
CA LYS A 116 -9.51 -4.67 -7.87
C LYS A 116 -8.49 -4.88 -6.75
N ARG A 117 -8.14 -3.80 -6.06
CA ARG A 117 -7.19 -3.75 -4.95
C ARG A 117 -7.62 -2.69 -3.95
N LEU A 118 -7.20 -2.85 -2.70
CA LEU A 118 -7.22 -1.78 -1.71
C LEU A 118 -5.81 -1.27 -1.47
N HIS A 119 -5.60 0.01 -1.73
CA HIS A 119 -4.36 0.72 -1.39
C HIS A 119 -4.37 1.10 0.08
N PHE A 120 -3.27 0.85 0.78
CA PHE A 120 -3.00 1.39 2.11
C PHE A 120 -1.74 2.24 2.07
N GLN A 121 -1.72 3.32 2.84
CA GLN A 121 -0.52 4.11 3.05
C GLN A 121 -0.40 4.63 4.49
N THR A 122 0.84 4.78 4.99
CA THR A 122 1.13 5.26 6.35
C THR A 122 1.25 6.79 6.45
N SER A 123 1.22 7.49 5.32
CA SER A 123 1.21 8.96 5.26
C SER A 123 -0.16 9.49 4.88
N PRO A 124 -0.65 10.59 5.46
CA PRO A 124 -1.90 11.20 5.01
C PRO A 124 -1.80 11.70 3.56
N PRO A 125 -2.89 11.63 2.78
CA PRO A 125 -2.99 12.36 1.52
C PRO A 125 -3.04 13.87 1.80
N ARG A 126 -2.86 14.68 0.76
CA ARG A 126 -2.90 16.16 0.88
C ARG A 126 -4.21 16.67 1.50
N SER A 127 -5.32 15.98 1.24
CA SER A 127 -6.63 16.33 1.81
C SER A 127 -6.76 16.00 3.30
N GLY A 128 -5.84 15.21 3.87
CA GLY A 128 -5.95 14.64 5.21
C GLY A 128 -7.04 13.57 5.37
N SER A 129 -7.89 13.37 4.35
CA SER A 129 -9.01 12.43 4.40
C SER A 129 -8.52 11.00 4.48
N ARG A 130 -9.06 10.23 5.43
CA ARG A 130 -8.74 8.81 5.65
C ARG A 130 -9.00 7.96 4.40
N TRP A 131 -10.04 8.33 3.66
CA TRP A 131 -10.41 7.79 2.36
C TRP A 131 -10.24 8.89 1.32
N PHE A 132 -9.40 8.66 0.32
CA PHE A 132 -9.05 9.68 -0.67
C PHE A 132 -9.14 9.15 -2.08
N LYS A 133 -9.34 10.04 -3.05
CA LYS A 133 -9.27 9.67 -4.46
C LYS A 133 -7.80 9.64 -4.90
N PRO A 134 -7.39 8.64 -5.68
CA PRO A 134 -6.03 8.55 -6.24
C PRO A 134 -5.69 9.78 -7.12
#